data_AF-A0A369SF93-F1
#
_entry.id   AF-A0A369SF93-F1
#
_cell.length_a   1.000
_cell.length_b   1.000
_cell.length_c   1.000
_cell.angle_alpha   90.00
_cell.angle_beta   90.00
_cell.angle_gamma   90.00
#
_symmetry.space_group_name_H-M   'P 1'
#
loop_
_entity.id
_entity.type
_entity.pdbx_description
1 polymer ?
#
loop_
_entity_poly.entity_id
_entity_poly.type
_entity_poly.pdbx_seq_one_letter_code
_entity_poly.pdbx_strand_id
1 'polypeptide(L)'
;MNSGHKKKGQKYKNTRAFNPTLHDTSRKTKQIMETQIQGVCSRCKDVIEWKIRYKKYKPLTQPGKCVKCLERNIMQSYYVICSNCSTTHGYCAKCGKKFENMDKPLLTKSQQQSEDAAFERELNELSERKRRALLRHMTKKTEKPDDDDDTNTSNTEEHHTNYDDDSD
;
A
#
# COMPACT_ATOMS: atom_id res chain seq x y z
N MET A 1 -15.20 -4.51 -42.01
CA MET A 1 -15.51 -3.38 -41.10
C MET A 1 -16.58 -3.84 -40.13
N ASN A 2 -16.25 -4.08 -38.86
CA ASN A 2 -17.20 -4.63 -37.89
C ASN A 2 -18.06 -3.48 -37.32
N SER A 3 -19.27 -3.30 -37.83
CA SER A 3 -20.23 -2.30 -37.34
C SER A 3 -20.81 -2.76 -36.00
N GLY A 4 -20.05 -2.50 -34.93
CA GLY A 4 -20.44 -2.81 -33.55
C GLY A 4 -21.66 -1.99 -33.15
N HIS A 5 -22.78 -2.66 -32.90
CA HIS A 5 -23.98 -2.04 -32.37
C HIS A 5 -23.68 -1.50 -30.96
N LYS A 6 -23.68 -0.17 -30.79
CA LYS A 6 -23.52 0.47 -29.47
C LYS A 6 -24.71 0.07 -28.59
N LYS A 7 -24.47 -0.82 -27.62
CA LYS A 7 -25.46 -1.15 -26.59
C LYS A 7 -25.81 0.13 -25.83
N LYS A 8 -27.09 0.52 -25.81
CA LYS A 8 -27.56 1.59 -24.95
C LYS A 8 -27.31 1.19 -23.49
N GLY A 9 -26.86 2.14 -22.67
CA GLY A 9 -26.66 1.90 -21.24
C GLY A 9 -27.97 1.53 -20.54
N GLN A 10 -27.87 0.98 -19.33
CA GLN A 10 -29.03 0.62 -18.50
C GLN A 10 -30.00 1.80 -18.36
N LYS A 11 -31.27 1.60 -18.74
CA LYS A 11 -32.34 2.61 -18.71
C LYS A 11 -32.57 3.15 -17.29
N TYR A 12 -32.52 2.27 -16.30
CA TYR A 12 -32.75 2.59 -14.90
C TYR A 12 -31.42 2.49 -14.14
N LYS A 13 -30.93 3.63 -13.64
CA LYS A 13 -29.70 3.71 -12.83
C LYS A 13 -30.07 3.93 -11.38
N ASN A 14 -29.27 3.38 -10.47
CA ASN A 14 -29.44 3.62 -9.03
C ASN A 14 -29.17 5.09 -8.72
N THR A 15 -30.07 5.73 -7.98
CA THR A 15 -29.91 7.12 -7.50
C THR A 15 -29.00 7.23 -6.30
N ARG A 16 -28.88 6.16 -5.51
CA ARG A 16 -28.03 6.07 -4.32
C ARG A 16 -27.16 4.83 -4.35
N ALA A 17 -25.99 4.91 -3.71
CA ALA A 17 -25.13 3.76 -3.51
C ALA A 17 -25.82 2.70 -2.64
N PHE A 18 -25.45 1.43 -2.84
CA PHE A 18 -25.95 0.34 -2.01
C PHE A 18 -25.41 0.50 -0.57
N ASN A 19 -26.31 0.50 0.41
CA ASN A 19 -25.96 0.47 1.82
C ASN A 19 -26.35 -0.90 2.41
N PRO A 20 -25.37 -1.72 2.85
CA PRO A 20 -25.66 -3.04 3.40
C PRO A 20 -26.41 -3.00 4.74
N THR A 21 -26.32 -1.93 5.52
CA THR A 21 -26.93 -1.86 6.86
C THR A 21 -28.35 -1.27 6.86
N LEU A 22 -28.82 -0.75 5.71
CA LEU A 22 -30.11 -0.05 5.62
C LEU A 22 -31.32 -0.92 6.02
N HIS A 23 -31.28 -2.21 5.68
CA HIS A 23 -32.42 -3.12 5.90
C HIS A 23 -32.08 -4.40 6.68
N ASP A 24 -30.80 -4.71 6.84
CA ASP A 24 -30.36 -5.86 7.65
C ASP A 24 -29.23 -5.42 8.57
N THR A 25 -29.59 -5.34 9.84
CA THR A 25 -28.77 -4.91 10.97
C THR A 25 -28.35 -6.09 11.85
N SER A 26 -28.42 -7.32 11.31
CA SER A 26 -28.10 -8.53 12.05
C SER A 26 -26.67 -8.50 12.59
N ARG A 27 -26.45 -9.18 13.73
CA ARG A 27 -25.12 -9.31 14.35
C ARG A 27 -24.09 -9.86 13.35
N LYS A 28 -24.51 -10.82 12.52
CA LYS A 28 -23.66 -11.42 11.48
C LYS A 28 -23.21 -10.38 10.45
N THR A 29 -24.13 -9.54 9.95
CA THR A 29 -23.79 -8.50 8.98
C THR A 29 -22.85 -7.46 9.58
N LYS A 30 -23.04 -7.07 10.85
CA LYS A 30 -22.11 -6.17 11.56
C LYS A 30 -20.70 -6.79 11.67
N GLN A 31 -20.60 -8.04 12.10
CA GLN A 31 -19.31 -8.75 12.20
C GLN A 31 -18.59 -8.85 10.85
N ILE A 32 -19.32 -9.08 9.76
CA ILE A 32 -18.74 -9.12 8.41
C ILE A 32 -18.22 -7.73 7.98
N MET A 33 -18.93 -6.66 8.33
CA MET A 33 -18.50 -5.29 8.00
C MET A 33 -17.27 -4.85 8.79
N GLU A 34 -17.12 -5.31 10.03
CA GLU A 34 -15.98 -5.04 10.90
C GLU A 34 -14.75 -5.94 10.60
N THR A 35 -14.90 -6.91 9.68
CA THR A 35 -13.80 -7.82 9.34
C THR A 35 -12.63 -7.06 8.71
N GLN A 36 -11.51 -7.00 9.43
CA GLN A 36 -10.28 -6.37 8.97
C GLN A 36 -9.55 -7.27 7.95
N ILE A 37 -9.28 -6.73 6.77
CA ILE A 37 -8.54 -7.41 5.71
C ILE A 37 -7.05 -7.08 5.82
N GLN A 38 -6.21 -8.09 6.07
CA GLN A 38 -4.75 -7.95 6.25
C GLN A 38 -3.98 -8.99 5.43
N GLY A 39 -2.70 -8.72 5.16
CA GLY A 39 -1.82 -9.68 4.48
C GLY A 39 -2.20 -9.94 3.02
N VAL A 40 -2.85 -9.00 2.34
CA VAL A 40 -3.21 -9.12 0.91
C VAL A 40 -2.77 -7.88 0.14
N CYS A 41 -2.50 -8.03 -1.16
CA CYS A 41 -2.18 -6.90 -2.02
C CYS A 41 -3.40 -5.99 -2.25
N SER A 42 -3.18 -4.73 -2.64
CA SER A 42 -4.21 -3.71 -2.91
C SER A 42 -5.36 -4.25 -3.77
N ARG A 43 -5.04 -4.83 -4.94
CA ARG A 43 -6.04 -5.45 -5.82
C ARG A 43 -6.89 -6.51 -5.12
N CYS A 44 -6.28 -7.35 -4.28
CA CYS A 44 -7.01 -8.40 -3.57
C CYS A 44 -7.85 -7.82 -2.44
N LYS A 45 -7.37 -6.77 -1.77
CA LYS A 45 -8.11 -6.02 -0.76
C LYS A 45 -9.42 -5.48 -1.35
N ASP A 46 -9.36 -4.79 -2.49
CA ASP A 46 -10.54 -4.23 -3.16
C ASP A 46 -11.59 -5.29 -3.48
N VAL A 47 -11.14 -6.48 -3.94
CA VAL A 47 -12.04 -7.59 -4.27
C VAL A 47 -12.75 -8.11 -3.02
N ILE A 48 -12.05 -8.22 -1.89
CA ILE A 48 -12.65 -8.69 -0.63
C ILE A 48 -13.55 -7.61 -0.04
N GLU A 49 -13.12 -6.35 -0.02
CA GLU A 49 -13.93 -5.21 0.43
C GLU A 49 -15.23 -5.09 -0.36
N TRP A 50 -15.16 -5.24 -1.69
CA TRP A 50 -16.35 -5.27 -2.53
C TRP A 50 -17.30 -6.40 -2.13
N LYS A 51 -16.77 -7.60 -1.86
CA LYS A 51 -17.59 -8.72 -1.37
C LYS A 51 -18.26 -8.40 -0.03
N ILE A 52 -17.55 -7.76 0.90
CA ILE A 52 -18.12 -7.32 2.17
C ILE A 52 -19.22 -6.29 1.91
N ARG A 53 -18.89 -5.18 1.22
CA ARG A 53 -19.79 -4.04 0.93
C ARG A 53 -21.09 -4.46 0.27
N TYR A 54 -21.05 -5.44 -0.64
CA TYR A 54 -22.22 -5.92 -1.38
C TYR A 54 -22.82 -7.23 -0.83
N LYS A 55 -22.51 -7.61 0.41
CA LYS A 55 -23.01 -8.84 1.07
C LYS A 55 -22.76 -10.13 0.29
N LYS A 56 -21.68 -10.17 -0.49
CA LYS A 56 -21.23 -11.36 -1.23
C LYS A 56 -20.11 -12.12 -0.52
N TYR A 57 -19.68 -11.64 0.65
CA TYR A 57 -18.67 -12.27 1.49
C TYR A 57 -19.25 -13.51 2.19
N LYS A 58 -18.55 -14.64 2.08
CA LYS A 58 -18.92 -15.91 2.71
C LYS A 58 -17.89 -16.29 3.76
N PRO A 59 -18.12 -16.04 5.05
CA PRO A 59 -17.19 -16.43 6.12
C PRO A 59 -16.94 -17.93 6.12
N LEU A 60 -15.76 -18.34 6.60
CA LEU A 60 -15.45 -19.75 6.81
C LEU A 60 -16.15 -20.25 8.09
N THR A 61 -16.72 -21.45 8.04
CA THR A 61 -17.24 -22.15 9.22
C THR A 61 -16.16 -22.98 9.93
N GLN A 62 -15.15 -23.41 9.18
CA GLN A 62 -14.00 -24.18 9.68
C GLN A 62 -12.71 -23.63 9.07
N PRO A 63 -11.57 -23.77 9.76
CA PRO A 63 -10.28 -23.36 9.21
C PRO A 63 -9.96 -24.04 7.88
N GLY A 64 -9.51 -23.26 6.91
CA GLY A 64 -9.05 -23.72 5.59
C GLY A 64 -7.60 -24.22 5.61
N LYS A 65 -7.23 -25.02 4.60
CA LYS A 65 -5.87 -25.55 4.43
C LYS A 65 -4.95 -24.53 3.75
N CYS A 66 -3.80 -24.24 4.35
CA CYS A 66 -2.76 -23.39 3.78
C CYS A 66 -2.02 -24.09 2.63
N VAL A 67 -1.79 -23.39 1.52
CA VAL A 67 -1.01 -23.92 0.38
C VAL A 67 0.50 -24.00 0.69
N LYS A 68 0.98 -23.27 1.69
CA LYS A 68 2.41 -23.22 2.06
C LYS A 68 2.78 -24.22 3.15
N CYS A 69 2.17 -24.13 4.34
CA CYS A 69 2.47 -25.06 5.44
C CYS A 69 1.59 -26.33 5.43
N LEU A 70 0.58 -26.42 4.56
CA LEU A 70 -0.34 -27.57 4.46
C LEU A 70 -1.21 -27.83 5.70
N GLU A 71 -1.12 -26.99 6.72
CA GLU A 71 -1.96 -27.05 7.92
C GLU A 71 -3.33 -26.38 7.72
N ARG A 72 -4.31 -26.76 8.54
CA ARG A 72 -5.65 -26.15 8.55
C ARG A 72 -5.72 -24.96 9.51
N ASN A 73 -5.08 -23.85 9.13
CA ASN A 73 -4.96 -22.65 9.96
C ASN A 73 -5.41 -21.36 9.25
N ILE A 74 -6.07 -21.46 8.08
CA ILE A 74 -6.67 -20.29 7.42
C ILE A 74 -7.99 -19.94 8.10
N MET A 75 -8.01 -18.82 8.83
CA MET A 75 -9.23 -18.33 9.50
C MET A 75 -10.07 -17.39 8.63
N GLN A 76 -9.43 -16.65 7.71
CA GLN A 76 -10.09 -15.64 6.88
C GLN A 76 -10.60 -16.25 5.57
N SER A 77 -11.78 -15.82 5.12
CA SER A 77 -12.35 -16.32 3.87
C SER A 77 -11.64 -15.74 2.65
N TYR A 78 -11.61 -16.50 1.56
CA TYR A 78 -10.91 -16.20 0.30
C TYR A 78 -9.38 -16.21 0.38
N TYR A 79 -8.81 -16.60 1.52
CA TYR A 79 -7.36 -16.74 1.70
C TYR A 79 -6.96 -18.16 1.28
N VAL A 80 -5.78 -18.28 0.68
CA VAL A 80 -5.14 -19.54 0.26
C VAL A 80 -3.82 -19.80 1.01
N ILE A 81 -3.27 -18.76 1.65
CA ILE A 81 -2.10 -18.85 2.53
C ILE A 81 -2.50 -18.33 3.91
N CYS A 82 -2.03 -18.98 4.98
CA CYS A 82 -2.31 -18.53 6.33
C CYS A 82 -1.51 -17.27 6.71
N SER A 83 -1.89 -16.63 7.81
CA SER A 83 -1.26 -15.38 8.26
C SER A 83 0.25 -15.56 8.48
N ASN A 84 0.66 -16.65 9.15
CA ASN A 84 2.06 -16.91 9.46
C ASN A 84 2.89 -17.03 8.17
N CYS A 85 2.46 -17.88 7.24
CA CYS A 85 3.17 -18.05 5.96
C CYS A 85 3.17 -16.79 5.09
N SER A 86 2.12 -15.97 5.17
CA SER A 86 2.04 -14.70 4.45
C SER A 86 3.09 -13.71 4.98
N THR A 87 3.21 -13.57 6.30
CA THR A 87 4.18 -12.68 6.96
C THR A 87 5.62 -13.18 6.79
N THR A 88 5.89 -14.47 7.04
CA THR A 88 7.25 -15.03 6.98
C THR A 88 7.86 -14.96 5.59
N HIS A 89 7.06 -15.17 4.55
CA HIS A 89 7.57 -15.25 3.18
C HIS A 89 7.21 -14.04 2.32
N GLY A 90 6.44 -13.08 2.84
CA GLY A 90 6.02 -11.90 2.10
C GLY A 90 5.12 -12.22 0.90
N TYR A 91 4.18 -13.17 1.03
CA TYR A 91 3.20 -13.48 -0.03
C TYR A 91 1.81 -12.94 0.31
N CYS A 92 1.09 -12.44 -0.69
CA CYS A 92 -0.32 -12.12 -0.58
C CYS A 92 -1.15 -13.36 -0.20
N ALA A 93 -1.86 -13.28 0.91
CA ALA A 93 -2.63 -14.38 1.48
C ALA A 93 -3.77 -14.88 0.57
N LYS A 94 -4.23 -14.07 -0.39
CA LYS A 94 -5.28 -14.43 -1.35
C LYS A 94 -4.75 -14.97 -2.67
N CYS A 95 -3.79 -14.28 -3.31
CA CYS A 95 -3.33 -14.65 -4.66
C CYS A 95 -1.95 -15.33 -4.70
N GLY A 96 -1.24 -15.40 -3.58
CA GLY A 96 0.06 -16.07 -3.48
C GLY A 96 1.22 -15.36 -4.18
N LYS A 97 1.01 -14.17 -4.74
CA LYS A 97 2.08 -13.33 -5.32
C LYS A 97 2.91 -12.67 -4.23
N LYS A 98 4.22 -12.50 -4.44
CA LYS A 98 5.09 -11.77 -3.50
C LYS A 98 4.70 -10.29 -3.41
N PHE A 99 4.95 -9.69 -2.24
CA PHE A 99 4.81 -8.26 -2.00
C PHE A 99 5.98 -7.41 -2.55
N GLU A 100 6.83 -7.97 -3.42
CA GLU A 100 8.06 -7.32 -3.96
C GLU A 100 7.81 -5.91 -4.54
N ASN A 101 6.57 -5.57 -4.89
CA ASN A 101 6.17 -4.21 -5.20
C ASN A 101 4.80 -3.91 -4.57
N MET A 102 4.77 -3.32 -3.37
CA MET A 102 3.83 -2.27 -2.94
C MET A 102 3.47 -2.32 -1.44
N ASP A 103 3.39 -1.09 -0.92
CA ASP A 103 2.79 -0.59 0.31
C ASP A 103 3.47 -1.02 1.62
N LYS A 104 4.44 -0.21 2.05
CA LYS A 104 4.80 -0.11 3.48
C LYS A 104 3.49 -0.01 4.27
N PRO A 105 3.35 -0.72 5.40
CA PRO A 105 2.15 -0.64 6.22
C PRO A 105 1.87 0.84 6.51
N LEU A 106 0.66 1.31 6.20
CA LEU A 106 0.25 2.66 6.56
C LEU A 106 0.40 2.80 8.08
N LEU A 107 1.29 3.69 8.51
CA LEU A 107 1.48 3.97 9.91
C LEU A 107 0.18 4.50 10.51
N THR A 108 -0.08 4.16 11.77
CA THR A 108 -1.22 4.76 12.48
C THR A 108 -1.02 6.28 12.55
N LYS A 109 -2.12 7.06 12.62
CA LYS A 109 -2.02 8.54 12.68
C LYS A 109 -1.06 9.02 13.78
N SER A 110 -1.06 8.35 14.93
CA SER A 110 -0.15 8.66 16.04
C SER A 110 1.31 8.36 15.71
N GLN A 111 1.58 7.24 15.03
CA GLN A 111 2.94 6.90 14.60
C GLN A 111 3.43 7.83 13.51
N GLN A 112 2.57 8.18 12.54
CA GLN A 112 2.90 9.13 11.48
C GLN A 112 3.23 10.51 12.04
N GLN A 113 2.44 11.02 13.00
CA GLN A 113 2.77 12.27 13.69
C GLN A 113 4.11 12.21 14.44
N SER A 114 4.43 11.08 15.06
CA SER A 114 5.71 10.92 15.76
C SER A 114 6.91 10.87 14.80
N GLU A 115 6.74 10.26 13.62
CA GLU A 115 7.75 10.23 12.58
C GLU A 115 7.93 11.60 11.94
N ASP A 116 6.85 12.31 11.64
CA ASP A 116 6.88 13.67 11.10
C ASP A 116 7.58 14.63 12.08
N ALA A 117 7.28 14.53 13.38
CA ALA A 117 7.93 15.31 14.42
C ALA A 117 9.41 14.92 14.63
N ALA A 118 9.78 13.65 14.43
CA ALA A 118 11.17 13.22 14.46
C ALA A 118 11.95 13.77 13.25
N PHE A 119 11.35 13.70 12.07
CA PHE A 119 11.91 14.24 10.84
C PHE A 119 12.10 15.76 10.90
N GLU A 120 11.15 16.50 11.48
CA GLU A 120 11.27 17.94 11.67
C GLU A 120 12.42 18.32 12.62
N ARG A 121 12.64 17.54 13.69
CA ARG A 121 13.78 17.75 14.60
C ARG A 121 15.11 17.53 13.90
N GLU A 122 15.24 16.45 13.14
CA GLU A 122 16.44 16.15 12.34
C GLU A 122 16.72 17.26 11.32
N LEU A 123 15.68 17.80 10.67
CA LEU A 123 15.83 18.94 9.76
C LEU A 123 16.31 20.23 10.45
N ASN A 124 15.97 20.43 11.73
CA ASN A 124 16.40 21.58 12.52
C ASN A 124 17.84 21.44 13.04
N GLU A 125 18.35 20.21 13.19
CA GLU A 125 19.75 19.94 13.57
C GLU A 125 20.73 20.18 12.41
N LEU A 126 20.25 20.09 11.17
CA LEU A 126 21.04 20.40 9.99
C LEU A 126 21.30 21.91 9.85
N SER A 127 22.46 22.26 9.28
CA SER A 127 22.73 23.64 8.94
C SER A 127 21.72 24.18 7.92
N GLU A 128 21.40 25.47 8.03
CA GLU A 128 20.38 26.13 7.19
C GLU A 128 20.62 25.90 5.69
N ARG A 129 21.88 25.87 5.25
CA ARG A 129 22.27 25.56 3.86
C ARG A 129 21.84 24.15 3.45
N LYS A 130 22.10 23.14 4.30
CA LYS A 130 21.73 21.72 4.05
C LYS A 130 20.22 21.54 4.09
N ARG A 131 19.55 22.15 5.07
CA ARG A 131 18.08 22.13 5.20
C ARG A 131 17.38 22.68 3.94
N ARG A 132 17.79 23.86 3.45
CA ARG A 132 17.23 24.45 2.22
C ARG A 132 17.53 23.62 0.96
N ALA A 133 18.69 22.97 0.89
CA ALA A 133 19.03 22.09 -0.22
C ALA A 133 18.11 20.86 -0.25
N LEU A 134 17.86 20.22 0.89
CA LEU A 134 16.92 19.10 1.02
C LEU A 134 15.49 19.50 0.62
N LEU A 135 14.96 20.61 1.17
CA LEU A 135 13.61 21.10 0.82
C LEU A 135 13.44 21.36 -0.68
N ARG A 136 14.45 21.95 -1.33
CA ARG A 136 14.46 22.14 -2.79
C ARG A 136 14.47 20.81 -3.55
N HIS A 137 15.21 19.83 -3.08
CA HIS A 137 15.26 18.51 -3.70
C HIS A 137 13.92 17.77 -3.58
N MET A 138 13.21 17.93 -2.45
CA MET A 138 11.89 17.34 -2.20
C MET A 138 10.82 17.99 -3.08
N THR A 139 10.76 19.32 -3.14
CA THR A 139 9.82 20.07 -4.01
C THR A 139 10.04 19.76 -5.49
N LYS A 140 11.28 19.66 -5.94
CA LYS A 140 11.61 19.27 -7.32
C LYS A 140 11.22 17.83 -7.67
N LYS A 141 11.23 16.91 -6.70
CA LYS A 141 10.74 15.53 -6.90
C LYS A 141 9.21 15.46 -6.98
N THR A 142 8.49 16.34 -6.28
CA THR A 142 7.02 16.38 -6.33
C THR A 142 6.48 17.08 -7.57
N GLU A 143 7.28 17.90 -8.24
CA GLU A 143 6.87 18.71 -9.40
C GLU A 143 7.19 18.09 -10.77
N LYS A 144 7.98 17.01 -10.84
CA LYS A 144 8.25 16.33 -12.11
C LYS A 144 7.24 15.19 -12.35
N PRO A 145 6.34 15.29 -13.35
CA PRO A 145 5.71 14.12 -13.92
C PRO A 145 6.77 13.32 -14.69
N ASP A 146 6.64 11.99 -14.66
CA ASP A 146 7.57 11.04 -15.26
C ASP A 146 7.84 11.33 -16.74
N ASP A 147 9.09 11.69 -17.06
CA ASP A 147 9.71 11.42 -18.35
C ASP A 147 11.14 10.90 -18.05
N ASP A 148 11.43 9.70 -18.54
CA ASP A 148 12.72 9.00 -18.46
C ASP A 148 13.90 9.88 -18.87
N ASP A 149 15.03 9.79 -18.17
CA ASP A 149 16.32 9.50 -18.83
C ASP A 149 17.40 9.08 -17.83
N ASP A 150 18.15 8.08 -18.28
CA ASP A 150 19.32 7.44 -17.71
C ASP A 150 20.51 8.41 -17.69
N THR A 151 21.27 8.46 -16.59
CA THR A 151 22.74 8.53 -16.69
C THR A 151 23.42 8.28 -15.36
N ASN A 152 23.98 7.08 -15.29
CA ASN A 152 25.19 6.71 -14.55
C ASN A 152 26.26 7.82 -14.51
N THR A 153 26.64 8.27 -13.31
CA THR A 153 28.02 8.69 -13.02
C THR A 153 28.41 8.20 -11.64
N SER A 154 29.27 7.19 -11.65
CA SER A 154 30.04 6.66 -10.55
C SER A 154 31.18 7.61 -10.16
N ASN A 155 31.55 7.57 -8.88
CA ASN A 155 32.83 7.94 -8.29
C ASN A 155 33.48 9.28 -8.67
N THR A 156 33.62 10.15 -7.67
CA THR A 156 34.98 10.59 -7.30
C THR A 156 35.05 10.76 -5.79
N GLU A 157 35.95 9.98 -5.19
CA GLU A 157 36.36 10.05 -3.79
C GLU A 157 37.12 11.35 -3.51
N GLU A 158 37.20 11.63 -2.22
CA GLU A 158 37.78 12.79 -1.55
C GLU A 158 39.25 13.05 -1.92
N HIS A 159 39.63 14.32 -2.09
CA HIS A 159 40.98 14.73 -1.69
C HIS A 159 41.00 16.18 -1.20
N HIS A 160 41.20 16.31 0.10
CA HIS A 160 41.49 17.53 0.81
C HIS A 160 43.02 17.63 0.92
N THR A 161 43.65 18.66 0.36
CA THR A 161 44.99 19.10 0.76
C THR A 161 45.01 20.63 0.79
N ASN A 162 45.00 21.16 2.01
CA ASN A 162 45.58 22.46 2.30
C ASN A 162 47.07 22.19 2.58
N TYR A 163 47.95 22.81 1.78
CA TYR A 163 49.34 23.02 2.11
C TYR A 163 49.71 24.44 1.69
N ASP A 164 50.15 25.22 2.66
CA ASP A 164 50.81 26.51 2.54
C ASP A 164 52.16 26.37 1.80
N ASP A 165 52.57 27.34 0.97
CA ASP A 165 53.98 27.82 0.89
C ASP A 165 54.16 29.11 0.04
N ASP A 166 55.26 29.80 0.35
CA ASP A 166 55.73 31.19 0.15
C ASP A 166 56.13 31.74 -1.25
N SER A 167 56.34 33.09 -1.25
CA SER A 167 57.18 33.97 -2.13
C SER A 167 56.74 34.23 -3.59
N ASP A 168 56.73 35.48 -4.10
CA ASP A 168 57.79 36.51 -4.17
C ASP A 168 57.20 37.94 -4.15
#